data_AF-A0A1R4LQ49-F1
#
_entry.id   AF-A0A1R4LQ49-F1
#
_cell.length_a   1.000
_cell.length_b   1.000
_cell.length_c   1.000
_cell.angle_alpha   90.00
_cell.angle_beta   90.00
_cell.angle_gamma   90.00
#
_symmetry.space_group_name_H-M   'P 1'
#
loop_
_entity.id
_entity.type
_entity.pdbx_description
1 polymer ?
#
loop_
_entity_poly.entity_id
_entity_poly.type
_entity_poly.pdbx_seq_one_letter_code
_entity_poly.pdbx_strand_id
1 'polypeptide(L)'
;MWTQSSLTWPTSANGIQTRASSVTDQIGADHGEDRLSALESDAAFGRHPLSQDAQALLSLRAELDRLLTQGQVLTVTPYQFQVGSESESGEILDTDAAVKRLAEKLRDYADSHRPSGQLHAIAVMITAPTRQQFAEQLKRVTAVMPLPEWCQTQRHTESLLAADHEKLRKPAPIIQPRFKAVAPLTTKPFVGMNAALGTQVATLESLASDQVNVIGKLRQLAEKRQLTLQTVNDTLQAMQTMDAQVWSVALTGELASLSHRLTEMLPPNYHRYTAASLILSASPMPFFEELLCSP
;
A
#
# COMPACT_ATOMS: atom_id res chain seq x y z
N MET A 1 15.02 -3.11 20.55
CA MET A 1 14.28 -4.34 20.89
C MET A 1 13.08 -4.41 19.97
N TRP A 2 12.65 -5.61 19.56
CA TRP A 2 11.44 -5.76 18.75
C TRP A 2 10.21 -5.38 19.56
N THR A 3 9.32 -4.60 18.97
CA THR A 3 8.03 -4.21 19.55
C THR A 3 6.90 -4.76 18.69
N GLN A 4 5.86 -5.29 19.32
CA GLN A 4 4.64 -5.64 18.62
C GLN A 4 3.81 -4.37 18.51
N SER A 5 3.55 -3.95 17.27
CA SER A 5 2.79 -2.74 16.97
C SER A 5 1.60 -3.10 16.10
N SER A 6 0.45 -2.53 16.44
CA SER A 6 -0.70 -2.52 15.54
C SER A 6 -0.42 -1.49 14.43
N LEU A 7 -0.79 -1.81 13.19
CA LEU A 7 -0.69 -0.85 12.10
C LEU A 7 -1.68 0.30 12.36
N THR A 8 -1.15 1.50 12.59
CA THR A 8 -1.97 2.69 12.80
C THR A 8 -1.82 3.64 11.63
N TRP A 9 -2.89 4.39 11.33
CA TRP A 9 -2.80 5.42 10.30
C TRP A 9 -1.78 6.49 10.71
N PRO A 10 -0.74 6.77 9.90
CA PRO A 10 0.31 7.71 10.28
C PRO A 10 -0.22 9.10 10.62
N THR A 11 0.33 9.72 11.65
CA THR A 11 -0.03 11.07 12.07
C THR A 11 0.33 12.09 10.99
N SER A 12 1.44 11.88 10.26
CA SER A 12 1.86 12.70 9.14
C SER A 12 0.83 12.68 8.00
N ALA A 13 0.30 11.50 7.69
CA ALA A 13 -0.74 11.31 6.68
C ALA A 13 -2.08 11.89 7.16
N ASN A 14 -2.43 11.67 8.44
CA ASN A 14 -3.61 12.25 9.06
C ASN A 14 -3.57 13.78 9.05
N GLY A 15 -2.43 14.42 9.35
CA GLY A 15 -2.28 15.86 9.34
C GLY A 15 -2.42 16.47 7.93
N ILE A 16 -2.02 15.75 6.88
CA ILE A 16 -2.32 16.14 5.48
C ILE A 16 -3.81 16.01 5.21
N GLN A 17 -4.41 14.87 5.59
CA GLN A 17 -5.82 14.60 5.39
C GLN A 17 -6.72 15.62 6.10
N THR A 18 -6.48 15.93 7.38
CA THR A 18 -7.28 16.91 8.14
C THR A 18 -7.21 18.30 7.51
N ARG A 19 -6.02 18.73 7.05
CA ARG A 19 -5.87 20.03 6.36
C ARG A 19 -6.60 20.03 5.02
N ALA A 20 -6.49 18.96 4.24
CA ALA A 20 -7.21 18.83 2.98
C ALA A 20 -8.74 18.79 3.20
N SER A 21 -9.20 17.97 4.16
CA SER A 21 -10.62 17.79 4.48
C SER A 21 -11.26 19.07 5.00
N SER A 22 -10.52 19.88 5.77
CA SER A 22 -11.01 21.19 6.24
C SER A 22 -11.50 22.11 5.13
N VAL A 23 -10.95 21.98 3.91
CA VAL A 23 -11.36 22.72 2.72
C VAL A 23 -12.30 21.89 1.85
N THR A 24 -12.05 20.60 1.66
CA THR A 24 -12.89 19.78 0.76
C THR A 24 -14.27 19.46 1.32
N ASP A 25 -14.43 19.37 2.64
CA ASP A 25 -15.73 19.12 3.28
C ASP A 25 -16.67 20.33 3.12
N GLN A 26 -16.13 21.51 2.85
CA GLN A 26 -16.90 22.73 2.60
C GLN A 26 -17.44 22.80 1.16
N ILE A 27 -16.98 21.93 0.24
CA ILE A 27 -17.42 21.92 -1.17
C ILE A 27 -18.88 21.47 -1.30
N GLY A 28 -19.40 20.67 -0.35
CA GLY A 28 -20.79 20.23 -0.35
C GLY A 28 -21.80 21.30 0.09
N ALA A 29 -21.35 22.45 0.62
CA ALA A 29 -22.23 23.50 1.15
C ALA A 29 -22.51 24.66 0.17
N ASP A 30 -21.68 24.84 -0.86
CA ASP A 30 -21.82 25.91 -1.85
C ASP A 30 -21.79 25.33 -3.27
N HIS A 31 -22.98 25.06 -3.83
CA HIS A 31 -23.12 24.56 -5.21
C HIS A 31 -22.92 25.65 -6.26
N GLY A 32 -22.68 26.90 -5.86
CA GLY A 32 -22.49 28.03 -6.75
C GLY A 32 -23.71 28.35 -7.64
N GLU A 33 -24.89 27.77 -7.38
CA GLU A 33 -26.09 27.97 -8.20
C GLU A 33 -26.52 29.44 -8.25
N ASP A 34 -26.45 30.13 -7.12
CA ASP A 34 -26.78 31.57 -7.02
C ASP A 34 -25.76 32.44 -7.76
N ARG A 35 -24.49 32.02 -7.80
CA ARG A 35 -23.44 32.71 -8.56
C ARG A 35 -23.54 32.45 -10.06
N LEU A 36 -23.88 31.22 -10.42
CA LEU A 36 -24.03 30.78 -11.81
C LEU A 36 -25.27 31.42 -12.44
N SER A 37 -26.36 31.57 -11.69
CA SER A 37 -27.58 32.26 -12.15
C SER A 37 -27.40 33.77 -12.29
N ALA A 38 -26.62 34.41 -11.41
CA ALA A 38 -26.31 35.84 -11.49
C ALA A 38 -25.42 36.25 -12.68
N LEU A 39 -24.73 35.29 -13.31
CA LEU A 39 -23.77 35.51 -14.40
C LEU A 39 -24.28 35.04 -15.77
N GLU A 40 -25.57 34.74 -15.89
CA GLU A 40 -26.20 34.28 -17.14
C GLU A 40 -26.04 35.30 -18.30
N SER A 41 -25.71 36.55 -18.00
CA SER A 41 -25.47 37.64 -18.96
C SER A 41 -24.02 38.16 -19.04
N ASP A 42 -23.06 37.68 -18.23
CA ASP A 42 -21.72 38.30 -18.16
C ASP A 42 -20.55 37.29 -18.19
N ALA A 43 -19.54 37.59 -19.01
CA ALA A 43 -18.44 36.68 -19.35
C ALA A 43 -17.26 36.72 -18.35
N ALA A 44 -17.53 36.98 -17.07
CA ALA A 44 -16.51 37.02 -16.02
C ALA A 44 -16.83 35.98 -14.93
N PHE A 45 -16.27 34.78 -15.10
CA PHE A 45 -16.41 33.72 -14.10
C PHE A 45 -15.61 34.05 -12.83
N GLY A 46 -16.29 34.35 -11.73
CA GLY A 46 -15.65 34.57 -10.42
C GLY A 46 -15.01 33.29 -9.87
N ARG A 47 -13.90 33.41 -9.15
CA ARG A 47 -13.23 32.27 -8.47
C ARG A 47 -14.11 31.69 -7.36
N HIS A 48 -14.07 30.38 -7.11
CA HIS A 48 -14.79 29.76 -5.99
C HIS A 48 -14.25 30.31 -4.66
N PRO A 49 -15.04 30.53 -3.58
CA PRO A 49 -14.55 31.15 -2.36
C PRO A 49 -13.39 30.35 -1.74
N LEU A 50 -13.53 29.02 -1.71
CA LEU A 50 -12.48 28.08 -1.29
C LEU A 50 -11.25 28.01 -2.21
N SER A 51 -11.23 28.69 -3.36
CA SER A 51 -10.06 28.67 -4.25
C SER A 51 -8.85 29.34 -3.62
N GLN A 52 -9.06 30.34 -2.77
CA GLN A 52 -7.97 31.00 -2.05
C GLN A 52 -7.40 30.07 -0.98
N ASP A 53 -8.26 29.39 -0.23
CA ASP A 53 -7.86 28.42 0.79
C ASP A 53 -7.16 27.20 0.18
N ALA A 54 -7.69 26.68 -0.93
CA ALA A 54 -7.05 25.60 -1.68
C ALA A 54 -5.68 26.00 -2.24
N GLN A 55 -5.52 27.25 -2.70
CA GLN A 55 -4.23 27.75 -3.18
C GLN A 55 -3.20 27.82 -2.04
N ALA A 56 -3.61 28.12 -0.81
CA ALA A 56 -2.73 28.11 0.36
C ALA A 56 -2.21 26.70 0.71
N LEU A 57 -2.91 25.64 0.28
CA LEU A 57 -2.56 24.24 0.53
C LEU A 57 -1.73 23.56 -0.57
N LEU A 58 -1.28 24.29 -1.60
CA LEU A 58 -0.51 23.69 -2.71
C LEU A 58 0.81 23.03 -2.26
N SER A 59 1.36 23.40 -1.10
CA SER A 59 2.54 22.75 -0.53
C SER A 59 2.30 21.30 -0.10
N LEU A 60 1.04 20.87 0.12
CA LEU A 60 0.70 19.50 0.50
C LEU A 60 1.18 18.47 -0.52
N ARG A 61 1.31 18.84 -1.81
CA ARG A 61 1.87 17.95 -2.82
C ARG A 61 3.32 17.59 -2.53
N ALA A 62 4.14 18.59 -2.18
CA ALA A 62 5.53 18.37 -1.81
C ALA A 62 5.64 17.59 -0.49
N GLU A 63 4.72 17.78 0.45
CA GLU A 63 4.64 16.99 1.69
C GLU A 63 4.28 15.52 1.39
N LEU A 64 3.31 15.27 0.50
CA LEU A 64 2.95 13.92 0.04
C LEU A 64 4.13 13.23 -0.66
N ASP A 65 4.84 13.95 -1.54
CA ASP A 65 6.00 13.41 -2.25
C ASP A 65 7.13 13.03 -1.28
N ARG A 66 7.27 13.72 -0.14
CA ARG A 66 8.22 13.33 0.93
C ARG A 66 7.82 12.02 1.63
N LEU A 67 6.53 11.71 1.73
CA LEU A 67 6.09 10.42 2.28
C LEU A 67 6.47 9.25 1.34
N LEU A 68 6.55 9.50 0.03
CA LEU A 68 6.95 8.53 -0.99
C LEU A 68 8.49 8.42 -1.10
N THR A 69 9.12 8.06 0.01
CA THR A 69 10.58 7.93 0.09
C THR A 69 11.09 6.79 -0.80
N GLN A 70 12.15 7.05 -1.58
CA GLN A 70 12.84 6.02 -2.34
C GLN A 70 13.70 5.14 -1.42
N GLY A 71 13.67 3.83 -1.65
CA GLY A 71 14.37 2.87 -0.81
C GLY A 71 14.47 1.49 -1.43
N GLN A 72 15.06 0.58 -0.68
CA GLN A 72 15.19 -0.83 -1.01
C GLN A 72 14.47 -1.65 0.05
N VAL A 73 13.82 -2.75 -0.36
CA VAL A 73 13.17 -3.68 0.57
C VAL A 73 13.81 -5.04 0.41
N LEU A 74 14.50 -5.51 1.44
CA LEU A 74 15.03 -6.86 1.52
C LEU A 74 14.00 -7.72 2.25
N THR A 75 13.58 -8.84 1.67
CA THR A 75 12.58 -9.72 2.27
C THR A 75 13.11 -11.14 2.36
N VAL A 76 12.86 -11.79 3.49
CA VAL A 76 13.12 -13.21 3.71
C VAL A 76 11.80 -13.91 4.00
N THR A 77 11.58 -15.02 3.32
CA THR A 77 10.34 -15.79 3.41
C THR A 77 10.67 -17.27 3.51
N PRO A 78 9.76 -18.11 4.05
CA PRO A 78 10.00 -19.55 4.17
C PRO A 78 10.19 -20.24 2.83
N TYR A 79 9.62 -19.68 1.75
CA TYR A 79 9.57 -20.33 0.45
C TYR A 79 10.65 -19.87 -0.52
N GLN A 80 11.58 -19.06 -0.04
CA GLN A 80 12.69 -18.57 -0.84
C GLN A 80 13.84 -19.57 -0.80
N PHE A 81 14.39 -19.86 -1.98
CA PHE A 81 15.51 -20.77 -2.15
C PHE A 81 16.69 -20.36 -1.27
N GLN A 82 17.25 -21.31 -0.51
CA GLN A 82 18.35 -21.10 0.45
C GLN A 82 18.05 -20.09 1.58
N VAL A 83 16.78 -19.83 1.87
CA VAL A 83 16.37 -19.02 3.02
C VAL A 83 15.59 -19.87 4.01
N GLY A 84 14.52 -20.53 3.55
CA GLY A 84 13.80 -21.51 4.37
C GLY A 84 14.60 -22.80 4.57
N SER A 85 14.27 -23.51 5.65
CA SER A 85 14.72 -24.88 5.88
C SER A 85 13.61 -25.87 5.58
N GLU A 86 13.99 -27.02 5.02
CA GLU A 86 13.06 -28.12 4.80
C GLU A 86 12.83 -28.88 6.11
N SER A 87 11.57 -29.09 6.47
CA SER A 87 11.14 -29.94 7.58
C SER A 87 10.16 -31.00 7.07
N GLU A 88 9.89 -32.05 7.86
CA GLU A 88 8.88 -33.07 7.54
C GLU A 88 7.49 -32.45 7.31
N SER A 89 7.21 -31.31 7.93
CA SER A 89 5.95 -30.56 7.78
C SER A 89 5.96 -29.57 6.59
N GLY A 90 7.05 -29.50 5.81
CA GLY A 90 7.26 -28.57 4.70
C GLY A 90 8.31 -27.48 5.00
N GLU A 91 8.42 -26.50 4.12
CA GLU A 91 9.35 -25.37 4.25
C GLU A 91 8.96 -24.47 5.43
N ILE A 92 9.93 -24.20 6.30
CA ILE A 92 9.79 -23.38 7.51
C ILE A 92 10.88 -22.31 7.56
N LEU A 93 10.61 -21.23 8.30
CA LEU A 93 11.60 -20.20 8.61
C LEU A 93 11.32 -19.69 10.01
N ASP A 94 12.17 -20.10 10.93
CA ASP A 94 12.09 -19.66 12.32
C ASP A 94 12.54 -18.20 12.44
N THR A 95 12.04 -17.52 13.48
CA THR A 95 12.28 -16.09 13.73
C THR A 95 13.78 -15.74 13.81
N ASP A 96 14.57 -16.57 14.50
CA ASP A 96 16.03 -16.38 14.64
C ASP A 96 16.75 -16.55 13.29
N ALA A 97 16.35 -17.55 12.50
CA ALA A 97 16.92 -17.78 11.17
C ALA A 97 16.60 -16.62 10.21
N ALA A 98 15.39 -16.06 10.27
CA ALA A 98 15.00 -14.89 9.48
C ALA A 98 15.89 -13.68 9.78
N VAL A 99 16.09 -13.37 11.07
CA VAL A 99 16.93 -12.25 11.52
C VAL A 99 18.39 -12.45 11.11
N LYS A 100 18.93 -13.67 11.29
CA LYS A 100 20.29 -14.01 10.87
C LYS A 100 20.48 -13.83 9.36
N ARG A 101 19.53 -14.32 8.55
CA ARG A 101 19.61 -14.20 7.09
C ARG A 101 19.59 -12.75 6.60
N LEU A 102 18.74 -11.91 7.21
CA LEU A 102 18.73 -10.47 6.94
C LEU A 102 20.06 -9.82 7.35
N ALA A 103 20.58 -10.16 8.53
CA ALA A 103 21.84 -9.61 9.01
C ALA A 103 23.04 -10.02 8.13
N GLU A 104 23.07 -11.26 7.65
CA GLU A 104 24.06 -11.76 6.68
C GLU A 104 23.97 -10.99 5.36
N LYS A 105 22.76 -10.76 4.84
CA LYS A 105 22.56 -10.04 3.57
C LYS A 105 23.10 -8.61 3.61
N LEU A 106 23.04 -7.94 4.77
CA LEU A 106 23.65 -6.60 4.93
C LEU A 106 25.18 -6.60 4.83
N ARG A 107 25.81 -7.75 5.06
CA ARG A 107 27.27 -7.96 4.92
C ARG A 107 27.67 -8.60 3.58
N ASP A 108 26.72 -8.76 2.66
CA ASP A 108 26.99 -9.32 1.33
C ASP A 108 27.68 -8.28 0.43
N TYR A 109 29.01 -8.23 0.49
CA TYR A 109 29.82 -7.33 -0.34
C TYR A 109 29.84 -7.72 -1.83
N ALA A 110 29.30 -8.89 -2.21
CA ALA A 110 29.23 -9.31 -3.60
C ALA A 110 28.01 -8.72 -4.34
N ASP A 111 27.02 -8.18 -3.62
CA ASP A 111 25.84 -7.55 -4.21
C ASP A 111 26.15 -6.14 -4.74
N SER A 112 26.01 -5.95 -6.05
CA SER A 112 26.27 -4.67 -6.72
C SER A 112 25.28 -3.56 -6.37
N HIS A 113 24.09 -3.91 -5.86
CA HIS A 113 23.06 -2.94 -5.48
C HIS A 113 23.10 -2.60 -3.98
N ARG A 114 24.15 -3.04 -3.28
CA ARG A 114 24.34 -2.77 -1.86
C ARG A 114 24.41 -1.26 -1.62
N PRO A 115 23.54 -0.70 -0.77
CA PRO A 115 23.54 0.73 -0.49
C PRO A 115 24.77 1.12 0.33
N SER A 116 25.14 2.40 0.29
CA SER A 116 26.30 2.92 1.02
C SER A 116 25.92 4.16 1.83
N GLY A 117 26.75 4.47 2.83
CA GLY A 117 26.53 5.59 3.75
C GLY A 117 25.58 5.26 4.90
N GLN A 118 25.10 6.33 5.52
CA GLN A 118 24.16 6.27 6.63
C GLN A 118 22.76 5.93 6.12
N LEU A 119 22.12 4.90 6.69
CA LEU A 119 20.79 4.45 6.27
C LEU A 119 19.82 4.49 7.44
N HIS A 120 18.56 4.78 7.10
CA HIS A 120 17.40 4.59 7.95
C HIS A 120 16.77 3.24 7.58
N ALA A 121 16.57 2.40 8.59
CA ALA A 121 16.14 1.03 8.41
C ALA A 121 14.95 0.72 9.30
N ILE A 122 13.92 0.09 8.74
CA ILE A 122 12.78 -0.41 9.52
C ILE A 122 12.68 -1.90 9.23
N ALA A 123 12.93 -2.72 10.24
CA ALA A 123 12.71 -4.14 10.16
C ALA A 123 11.27 -4.43 10.59
N VAL A 124 10.57 -5.25 9.82
CA VAL A 124 9.18 -5.65 10.06
C VAL A 124 9.07 -7.14 9.90
N MET A 125 8.29 -7.79 10.74
CA MET A 125 8.17 -9.23 10.77
C MET A 125 6.78 -9.69 11.19
N ILE A 126 6.30 -10.72 10.50
CA ILE A 126 5.09 -11.47 10.84
C ILE A 126 5.54 -12.86 11.21
N THR A 127 4.98 -13.40 12.30
CA THR A 127 5.38 -14.70 12.78
C THR A 127 4.27 -15.40 13.54
N ALA A 128 4.11 -16.70 13.29
CA ALA A 128 3.01 -17.48 13.82
C ALA A 128 3.42 -18.94 14.09
N PRO A 129 2.82 -19.60 15.10
CA PRO A 129 3.16 -20.96 15.47
C PRO A 129 2.65 -22.00 14.46
N THR A 130 1.56 -21.70 13.75
CA THR A 130 0.94 -22.60 12.77
C THR A 130 0.81 -21.94 11.40
N ARG A 131 0.81 -22.75 10.35
CA ARG A 131 0.65 -22.29 8.96
C ARG A 131 -0.69 -21.56 8.74
N GLN A 132 -1.76 -22.01 9.40
CA GLN A 132 -3.08 -21.38 9.29
C GLN A 132 -3.07 -19.96 9.88
N GLN A 133 -2.56 -19.80 11.10
CA GLN A 133 -2.45 -18.48 11.72
C GLN A 133 -1.51 -17.56 10.93
N PHE A 134 -0.43 -18.12 10.37
CA PHE A 134 0.48 -17.39 9.49
C PHE A 134 -0.23 -16.85 8.24
N ALA A 135 -1.06 -17.67 7.58
CA ALA A 135 -1.83 -17.25 6.40
C ALA A 135 -2.84 -16.15 6.75
N GLU A 136 -3.56 -16.29 7.87
CA GLU A 136 -4.53 -15.29 8.33
C GLU A 136 -3.87 -13.95 8.64
N GLN A 137 -2.73 -13.96 9.35
CA GLN A 137 -1.97 -12.75 9.64
C GLN A 137 -1.40 -12.11 8.37
N LEU A 138 -0.79 -12.91 7.47
CA LEU A 138 -0.30 -12.42 6.19
C LEU A 138 -1.39 -11.74 5.37
N LYS A 139 -2.59 -12.34 5.30
CA LYS A 139 -3.73 -11.77 4.56
C LYS A 139 -4.18 -10.42 5.11
N ARG A 140 -4.23 -10.25 6.44
CA ARG A 140 -4.59 -8.96 7.05
C ARG A 140 -3.52 -7.90 6.75
N VAL A 141 -2.25 -8.28 6.87
CA VAL A 141 -1.15 -7.33 6.69
C VAL A 141 -0.95 -6.96 5.22
N THR A 142 -1.03 -7.90 4.27
CA THR A 142 -0.87 -7.61 2.84
C THR A 142 -2.01 -6.80 2.24
N ALA A 143 -3.18 -6.77 2.89
CA ALA A 143 -4.27 -5.86 2.52
C ALA A 143 -3.91 -4.38 2.79
N VAL A 144 -3.07 -4.12 3.80
CA VAL A 144 -2.64 -2.77 4.20
C VAL A 144 -1.30 -2.40 3.56
N MET A 145 -0.32 -3.29 3.65
CA MET A 145 1.04 -3.10 3.16
C MET A 145 1.37 -4.21 2.15
N PRO A 146 0.97 -4.07 0.87
CA PRO A 146 1.14 -5.09 -0.14
C PRO A 146 2.58 -5.14 -0.66
N LEU A 147 3.51 -5.64 0.16
CA LEU A 147 4.86 -5.96 -0.28
C LEU A 147 4.79 -7.14 -1.26
N PRO A 148 5.37 -7.06 -2.47
CA PRO A 148 5.23 -8.11 -3.49
C PRO A 148 5.63 -9.51 -3.00
N GLU A 149 6.72 -9.60 -2.22
CA GLU A 149 7.22 -10.84 -1.64
C GLU A 149 6.28 -11.40 -0.56
N TRP A 150 5.60 -10.53 0.21
CA TRP A 150 4.61 -10.96 1.19
C TRP A 150 3.32 -11.43 0.51
N CYS A 151 2.90 -10.75 -0.55
CA CYS A 151 1.76 -11.20 -1.38
C CYS A 151 2.06 -12.52 -2.11
N GLN A 152 3.32 -12.78 -2.48
CA GLN A 152 3.73 -14.09 -3.00
C GLN A 152 3.68 -15.15 -1.90
N THR A 153 4.23 -14.85 -0.73
CA THR A 153 4.23 -15.75 0.44
C THR A 153 2.79 -16.10 0.84
N GLN A 154 1.90 -15.12 0.94
CA GLN A 154 0.48 -15.31 1.26
C GLN A 154 -0.19 -16.27 0.28
N ARG A 155 -0.06 -16.05 -1.03
CA ARG A 155 -0.60 -16.95 -2.05
C ARG A 155 -0.01 -18.37 -1.96
N HIS A 156 1.29 -18.47 -1.69
CA HIS A 156 1.95 -19.77 -1.53
C HIS A 156 1.45 -20.51 -0.29
N THR A 157 1.37 -19.84 0.86
CA THR A 157 0.85 -20.42 2.11
C THR A 157 -0.60 -20.88 1.95
N GLU A 158 -1.46 -20.08 1.31
CA GLU A 158 -2.85 -20.46 1.02
C GLU A 158 -2.94 -21.67 0.09
N SER A 159 -2.09 -21.74 -0.93
CA SER A 159 -2.02 -22.91 -1.82
C SER A 159 -1.60 -24.17 -1.07
N LEU A 160 -0.66 -24.09 -0.13
CA LEU A 160 -0.24 -25.24 0.68
C LEU A 160 -1.36 -25.71 1.61
N LEU A 161 -2.08 -24.78 2.23
CA LEU A 161 -3.24 -25.10 3.06
C LEU A 161 -4.35 -25.79 2.24
N ALA A 162 -4.64 -25.29 1.04
CA ALA A 162 -5.60 -25.93 0.14
C ALA A 162 -5.13 -27.33 -0.29
N ALA A 163 -3.84 -27.49 -0.63
CA ALA A 163 -3.28 -28.76 -1.06
C ALA A 163 -3.41 -29.86 0.01
N ASP A 164 -3.27 -29.53 1.30
CA ASP A 164 -3.44 -30.51 2.39
C ASP A 164 -4.86 -31.11 2.42
N HIS A 165 -5.88 -30.35 2.04
CA HIS A 165 -7.26 -30.84 1.92
C HIS A 165 -7.55 -31.50 0.55
N GLU A 166 -6.82 -31.12 -0.50
CA GLU A 166 -7.07 -31.59 -1.87
C GLU A 166 -6.30 -32.86 -2.25
N LYS A 167 -5.23 -33.25 -1.54
CA LYS A 167 -4.36 -34.42 -1.84
C LYS A 167 -5.12 -35.73 -2.05
N LEU A 168 -6.24 -35.94 -1.36
CA LEU A 168 -7.06 -37.16 -1.47
C LEU A 168 -8.32 -36.97 -2.34
N ARG A 169 -8.53 -35.77 -2.86
CA ARG A 169 -9.68 -35.46 -3.69
C ARG A 169 -9.36 -35.86 -5.12
N LYS A 170 -10.06 -36.87 -5.66
CA LYS A 170 -10.06 -37.14 -7.10
C LYS A 170 -10.96 -36.10 -7.78
N PRO A 171 -10.42 -35.12 -8.53
CA PRO A 171 -11.26 -34.21 -9.28
C PRO A 171 -12.03 -35.00 -10.34
N ALA A 172 -13.27 -34.59 -10.61
CA ALA A 172 -14.03 -35.17 -11.70
C ALA A 172 -13.27 -34.97 -13.03
N PRO A 173 -13.32 -35.95 -13.96
CA PRO A 173 -12.67 -35.81 -15.26
C PRO A 173 -13.30 -34.64 -16.01
N ILE A 174 -12.49 -33.64 -16.35
CA ILE A 174 -12.89 -32.49 -17.17
C ILE A 174 -12.19 -32.64 -18.53
N ILE A 175 -12.95 -32.52 -19.61
CA ILE A 175 -12.42 -32.51 -20.98
C ILE A 175 -11.63 -31.20 -21.18
N GLN A 176 -10.41 -31.29 -21.70
CA GLN A 176 -9.58 -30.14 -22.01
C GLN A 176 -9.85 -29.62 -23.43
N PRO A 177 -9.79 -28.29 -23.68
CA PRO A 177 -9.38 -27.22 -22.75
C PRO A 177 -10.46 -26.81 -21.75
N ARG A 178 -10.08 -26.62 -20.49
CA ARG A 178 -11.00 -26.15 -19.44
C ARG A 178 -11.34 -24.66 -19.59
N PHE A 179 -12.60 -24.31 -19.33
CA PHE A 179 -12.98 -22.93 -19.03
C PHE A 179 -12.35 -22.50 -17.70
N LYS A 180 -11.78 -21.30 -17.66
CA LYS A 180 -11.34 -20.65 -16.41
C LYS A 180 -12.55 -19.98 -15.75
N ALA A 181 -12.46 -19.71 -14.45
CA ALA A 181 -13.43 -18.84 -13.78
C ALA A 181 -13.55 -17.52 -14.56
N VAL A 182 -14.77 -16.98 -14.62
CA VAL A 182 -15.03 -15.70 -15.28
C VAL A 182 -14.09 -14.65 -14.70
N ALA A 183 -13.22 -14.14 -15.54
CA ALA A 183 -12.24 -13.12 -15.20
C ALA A 183 -12.23 -12.09 -16.32
N PRO A 184 -11.87 -10.83 -16.02
CA PRO A 184 -11.68 -9.83 -17.06
C PRO A 184 -10.68 -10.34 -18.11
N LEU A 185 -11.09 -10.34 -19.38
CA LEU A 185 -10.23 -10.73 -20.51
C LEU A 185 -9.17 -9.66 -20.83
N THR A 186 -9.26 -8.49 -20.20
CA THR A 186 -8.38 -7.34 -20.41
C THR A 186 -6.98 -7.64 -19.88
N THR A 187 -6.06 -8.02 -20.76
CA THR A 187 -4.64 -8.19 -20.47
C THR A 187 -3.85 -6.91 -20.78
N LYS A 188 -2.60 -6.79 -20.33
CA LYS A 188 -1.70 -5.75 -20.89
C LYS A 188 -1.40 -6.13 -22.35
N PRO A 189 -1.54 -5.22 -23.34
CA PRO A 189 -1.61 -3.76 -23.22
C PRO A 189 -3.03 -3.15 -23.17
N PHE A 190 -4.11 -3.93 -23.27
CA PHE A 190 -5.50 -3.45 -23.32
C PHE A 190 -5.96 -2.68 -22.06
N VAL A 191 -5.29 -2.86 -20.92
CA VAL A 191 -5.51 -2.05 -19.72
C VAL A 191 -5.30 -0.55 -20.02
N GLY A 192 -4.25 -0.21 -20.80
CA GLY A 192 -4.00 1.17 -21.22
C GLY A 192 -4.98 1.65 -22.30
N MET A 193 -5.46 0.74 -23.16
CA MET A 193 -6.45 1.05 -24.18
C MET A 193 -7.77 1.53 -23.59
N ASN A 194 -8.27 0.89 -22.52
CA ASN A 194 -9.52 1.32 -21.88
C ASN A 194 -9.41 2.73 -21.29
N ALA A 195 -8.27 3.08 -20.68
CA ALA A 195 -8.03 4.44 -20.19
C ALA A 195 -7.92 5.46 -21.34
N ALA A 196 -7.25 5.10 -22.44
CA ALA A 196 -7.13 5.96 -23.62
C ALA A 196 -8.47 6.17 -24.34
N LEU A 197 -9.25 5.12 -24.56
CA LEU A 197 -10.59 5.20 -25.11
C LEU A 197 -11.53 5.94 -24.16
N GLY A 198 -11.44 5.69 -22.86
CA GLY A 198 -12.18 6.45 -21.85
C GLY A 198 -11.85 7.93 -21.88
N THR A 199 -10.60 8.30 -22.19
CA THR A 199 -10.22 9.71 -22.39
C THR A 199 -10.88 10.27 -23.66
N GLN A 200 -10.84 9.55 -24.79
CA GLN A 200 -11.53 9.99 -26.00
C GLN A 200 -13.04 10.14 -25.79
N VAL A 201 -13.68 9.16 -25.14
CA VAL A 201 -15.10 9.22 -24.79
C VAL A 201 -15.38 10.41 -23.87
N ALA A 202 -14.57 10.63 -22.81
CA ALA A 202 -14.73 11.78 -21.93
C ALA A 202 -14.57 13.13 -22.69
N THR A 203 -13.69 13.21 -23.69
CA THR A 203 -13.60 14.41 -24.55
C THR A 203 -14.85 14.57 -25.42
N LEU A 204 -15.38 13.49 -25.99
CA LEU A 204 -16.62 13.52 -26.76
C LEU A 204 -17.83 13.88 -25.89
N GLU A 205 -17.90 13.36 -24.67
CA GLU A 205 -18.92 13.71 -23.68
C GLU A 205 -18.82 15.18 -23.27
N SER A 206 -17.59 15.69 -23.06
CA SER A 206 -17.37 17.10 -22.78
C SER A 206 -17.81 18.00 -23.94
N LEU A 207 -17.58 17.59 -25.19
CA LEU A 207 -18.02 18.31 -26.39
C LEU A 207 -19.52 18.18 -26.62
N ALA A 208 -20.12 17.02 -26.38
CA ALA A 208 -21.56 16.81 -26.48
C ALA A 208 -22.33 17.64 -25.43
N SER A 209 -21.71 17.86 -24.26
CA SER A 209 -22.21 18.75 -23.23
C SER A 209 -22.25 20.23 -23.69
N ASP A 210 -21.67 20.61 -24.84
CA ASP A 210 -21.84 21.93 -25.49
C ASP A 210 -23.30 22.25 -25.83
N GLN A 211 -24.19 21.25 -25.87
CA GLN A 211 -25.63 21.45 -26.01
C GLN A 211 -26.27 22.12 -24.78
N VAL A 212 -25.60 22.06 -23.64
CA VAL A 212 -25.99 22.73 -22.40
C VAL A 212 -25.29 24.10 -22.34
N ASN A 213 -25.97 25.13 -21.83
CA ASN A 213 -25.33 26.41 -21.59
C ASN A 213 -24.08 26.24 -20.67
N VAL A 214 -23.13 27.18 -20.75
CA VAL A 214 -21.86 27.13 -19.99
C VAL A 214 -22.11 26.91 -18.49
N ILE A 215 -23.21 27.45 -17.97
CA ILE A 215 -23.64 27.29 -16.58
C ILE A 215 -23.97 25.83 -16.24
N GLY A 216 -24.75 25.14 -17.06
CA GLY A 216 -25.11 23.75 -16.79
C GLY A 216 -23.91 22.80 -16.85
N LYS A 217 -22.90 23.08 -17.69
CA LYS A 217 -21.62 22.35 -17.66
C LYS A 217 -20.88 22.50 -16.35
N LEU A 218 -20.83 23.72 -15.82
CA LEU A 218 -20.16 24.01 -14.57
C LEU A 218 -20.88 23.36 -13.39
N ARG A 219 -22.22 23.30 -13.42
CA ARG A 219 -23.03 22.55 -12.46
C ARG A 219 -22.70 21.05 -12.49
N GLN A 220 -22.73 20.42 -13.67
CA GLN A 220 -22.38 19.00 -13.81
C GLN A 220 -20.92 18.69 -13.38
N LEU A 221 -19.99 19.60 -13.66
CA LEU A 221 -18.61 19.48 -13.20
C LEU A 221 -18.50 19.55 -11.67
N ALA A 222 -19.28 20.42 -11.03
CA ALA A 222 -19.34 20.52 -9.57
C ALA A 222 -19.89 19.23 -8.95
N GLU A 223 -20.97 18.66 -9.50
CA GLU A 223 -21.53 17.36 -9.08
C GLU A 223 -20.51 16.22 -9.21
N LYS A 224 -19.82 16.13 -10.37
CA LYS A 224 -18.78 15.12 -10.60
C LYS A 224 -17.62 15.24 -9.60
N ARG A 225 -17.23 16.48 -9.25
CA ARG A 225 -16.21 16.73 -8.23
C ARG A 225 -16.66 16.20 -6.87
N GLN A 226 -17.91 16.44 -6.48
CA GLN A 226 -18.45 15.97 -5.21
C GLN A 226 -18.44 14.44 -5.10
N LEU A 227 -18.91 13.74 -6.15
CA LEU A 227 -18.89 12.26 -6.19
C LEU A 227 -17.46 11.69 -6.12
N THR A 228 -16.52 12.35 -6.79
CA THR A 228 -15.11 11.95 -6.76
C THR A 228 -14.52 12.14 -5.36
N LEU A 229 -14.81 13.27 -4.70
CA LEU A 229 -14.37 13.53 -3.33
C LEU A 229 -14.96 12.53 -2.33
N GLN A 230 -16.22 12.14 -2.51
CA GLN A 230 -16.84 11.10 -1.69
C GLN A 230 -16.10 9.76 -1.84
N THR A 231 -15.79 9.35 -3.08
CA THR A 231 -15.02 8.12 -3.33
C THR A 231 -13.62 8.17 -2.69
N VAL A 232 -12.96 9.33 -2.73
CA VAL A 232 -11.66 9.54 -2.08
C VAL A 232 -11.78 9.43 -0.57
N ASN A 233 -12.79 10.05 0.03
CA ASN A 233 -13.05 9.99 1.47
C ASN A 233 -13.35 8.55 1.93
N ASP A 234 -14.18 7.81 1.19
CA ASP A 234 -14.50 6.40 1.49
C ASP A 234 -13.24 5.53 1.45
N THR A 235 -12.37 5.76 0.46
CA THR A 235 -11.09 5.04 0.33
C THR A 235 -10.16 5.33 1.52
N LEU A 236 -10.06 6.59 1.93
CA LEU A 236 -9.23 7.00 3.07
C LEU A 236 -9.79 6.46 4.39
N GLN A 237 -11.11 6.47 4.59
CA GLN A 237 -11.74 5.89 5.78
C GLN A 237 -11.51 4.38 5.88
N ALA A 238 -11.63 3.65 4.77
CA ALA A 238 -11.32 2.22 4.73
C ALA A 238 -9.85 1.92 5.10
N MET A 239 -8.94 2.81 4.70
CA MET A 239 -7.54 2.74 5.11
C MET A 239 -7.32 3.09 6.59
N GLN A 240 -8.20 3.83 7.27
CA GLN A 240 -8.02 4.14 8.68
C GLN A 240 -8.44 3.00 9.62
N THR A 241 -9.33 2.11 9.16
CA THR A 241 -9.86 0.98 9.95
C THR A 241 -8.98 -0.28 9.87
N MET A 242 -7.66 -0.14 9.97
CA MET A 242 -6.71 -1.25 9.86
C MET A 242 -6.75 -2.14 11.11
N ASP A 243 -6.86 -3.46 10.93
CA ASP A 243 -6.69 -4.46 12.00
C ASP A 243 -5.60 -5.46 11.61
N ALA A 244 -4.35 -5.01 11.76
CA ALA A 244 -3.18 -5.80 11.46
C ALA A 244 -2.09 -5.51 12.50
N GLN A 245 -1.35 -6.56 12.88
CA GLN A 245 -0.28 -6.46 13.87
C GLN A 245 1.01 -7.03 13.27
N VAL A 246 2.12 -6.35 13.54
CA VAL A 246 3.44 -6.75 13.10
C VAL A 246 4.45 -6.52 14.21
N TRP A 247 5.56 -7.26 14.16
CA TRP A 247 6.73 -6.94 14.96
C TRP A 247 7.59 -5.97 14.16
N SER A 248 8.01 -4.87 14.76
CA SER A 248 8.85 -3.89 14.08
C SER A 248 9.99 -3.37 14.96
N VAL A 249 10.99 -2.80 14.30
CA VAL A 249 12.04 -2.03 14.94
C VAL A 249 12.64 -1.04 13.95
N ALA A 250 12.73 0.22 14.35
CA ALA A 250 13.44 1.26 13.61
C ALA A 250 14.91 1.31 14.06
N LEU A 251 15.82 1.39 13.09
CA LEU A 251 17.27 1.42 13.26
C LEU A 251 17.86 2.49 12.34
N THR A 252 19.00 3.04 12.71
CA THR A 252 19.70 4.03 11.87
C THR A 252 21.19 3.85 12.01
N GLY A 253 21.90 3.71 10.89
CA GLY A 253 23.34 3.42 10.85
C GLY A 253 23.83 2.98 9.49
N GLU A 254 25.13 2.73 9.39
CA GLU A 254 25.72 2.01 8.26
C GLU A 254 25.36 0.52 8.30
N LEU A 255 25.44 -0.15 7.14
CA LEU A 255 25.06 -1.56 6.98
C LEU A 255 25.71 -2.52 7.99
N ALA A 256 26.99 -2.34 8.31
CA ALA A 256 27.70 -3.19 9.28
C ALA A 256 27.11 -3.04 10.69
N SER A 257 26.82 -1.80 11.11
CA SER A 257 26.20 -1.49 12.40
C SER A 257 24.75 -1.97 12.46
N LEU A 258 23.99 -1.83 11.36
CA LEU A 258 22.62 -2.36 11.27
C LEU A 258 22.61 -3.88 11.40
N SER A 259 23.51 -4.58 10.69
CA SER A 259 23.69 -6.02 10.78
C SER A 259 23.99 -6.48 12.21
N HIS A 260 24.96 -5.83 12.87
CA HIS A 260 25.31 -6.15 14.26
C HIS A 260 24.12 -5.99 15.21
N ARG A 261 23.43 -4.84 15.15
CA ARG A 261 22.27 -4.56 16.00
C ARG A 261 21.11 -5.54 15.76
N LEU A 262 20.87 -5.94 14.51
CA LEU A 262 19.86 -6.96 14.21
C LEU A 262 20.18 -8.29 14.88
N THR A 263 21.45 -8.74 14.87
CA THR A 263 21.86 -10.00 15.50
C THR A 263 21.89 -9.94 17.03
N GLU A 264 22.19 -8.78 17.62
CA GLU A 264 22.17 -8.61 19.08
C GLU A 264 20.76 -8.58 19.67
N MET A 265 19.76 -8.21 18.89
CA MET A 265 18.38 -8.19 19.36
C MET A 265 17.83 -9.61 19.46
N LEU A 266 17.34 -9.96 20.65
CA LEU A 266 16.57 -11.19 20.85
C LEU A 266 15.34 -11.17 19.92
N PRO A 267 15.09 -12.28 19.19
CA PRO A 267 13.87 -12.39 18.39
C PRO A 267 12.64 -12.30 19.31
N PRO A 268 11.53 -11.72 18.83
CA PRO A 268 10.34 -11.50 19.64
C PRO A 268 9.67 -12.79 20.12
N ASN A 269 9.86 -13.88 19.38
CA ASN A 269 9.40 -15.22 19.73
C ASN A 269 10.21 -16.26 18.95
N TYR A 270 9.87 -17.53 19.16
CA TYR A 270 10.50 -18.70 18.52
C TYR A 270 9.46 -19.49 17.73
N HIS A 271 8.64 -18.79 16.96
CA HIS A 271 7.64 -19.41 16.09
C HIS A 271 8.27 -19.95 14.80
N ARG A 272 7.61 -20.96 14.22
CA ARG A 272 8.13 -21.73 13.08
C ARG A 272 7.89 -21.11 11.70
N TYR A 273 6.88 -20.25 11.60
CA TYR A 273 6.52 -19.59 10.34
C TYR A 273 6.75 -18.10 10.49
N THR A 274 7.72 -17.59 9.74
CA THR A 274 8.11 -16.18 9.78
C THR A 274 8.30 -15.65 8.37
N ALA A 275 7.81 -14.42 8.13
CA ALA A 275 8.23 -13.59 7.00
C ALA A 275 8.73 -12.26 7.58
N ALA A 276 9.89 -11.81 7.13
CA ALA A 276 10.48 -10.57 7.60
C ALA A 276 11.00 -9.74 6.44
N SER A 277 10.87 -8.42 6.57
CA SER A 277 11.38 -7.46 5.61
C SER A 277 12.17 -6.37 6.31
N LEU A 278 13.21 -5.89 5.64
CA LEU A 278 14.00 -4.74 6.03
C LEU A 278 13.84 -3.68 4.96
N ILE A 279 13.17 -2.59 5.33
CA ILE A 279 12.98 -1.40 4.48
C ILE A 279 14.15 -0.47 4.76
N LEU A 280 14.91 -0.11 3.74
CA LEU A 280 16.11 0.71 3.80
C LEU A 280 15.92 1.97 2.96
N SER A 281 16.29 3.12 3.51
CA SER A 281 16.41 4.36 2.75
C SER A 281 17.60 5.19 3.21
N ALA A 282 18.11 6.03 2.30
CA ALA A 282 19.10 7.05 2.63
C ALA A 282 18.49 8.25 3.38
N SER A 283 17.15 8.40 3.33
CA SER A 283 16.41 9.46 4.01
C SER A 283 15.54 8.90 5.12
N PRO A 284 15.19 9.70 6.15
CA PRO A 284 14.21 9.32 7.15
C PRO A 284 12.87 8.91 6.52
N MET A 285 12.19 7.93 7.12
CA MET A 285 10.95 7.35 6.59
C MET A 285 9.78 7.56 7.57
N PRO A 286 9.36 8.81 7.85
CA PRO A 286 8.40 9.12 8.92
C PRO A 286 7.07 8.39 8.73
N PHE A 287 6.61 8.22 7.48
CA PHE A 287 5.40 7.45 7.19
C PHE A 287 5.47 6.01 7.69
N PHE A 288 6.57 5.31 7.40
CA PHE A 288 6.75 3.92 7.80
C PHE A 288 7.07 3.79 9.28
N GLU A 289 7.82 4.73 9.86
CA GLU A 289 8.08 4.76 11.31
C GLU A 289 6.78 4.91 12.09
N GLU A 290 5.90 5.84 11.69
CA GLU A 290 4.61 6.02 12.34
C GLU A 290 3.65 4.86 12.09
N LEU A 291 3.62 4.31 10.86
CA LEU A 291 2.75 3.17 10.51
C LEU A 291 3.11 1.89 11.27
N LEU A 292 4.41 1.62 11.42
CA LEU A 292 4.92 0.31 11.86
C LEU A 292 5.46 0.34 13.29
N CYS A 293 5.99 1.46 13.76
CA CYS A 293 6.66 1.59 15.06
C CYS A 293 5.88 2.48 16.04
N SER A 294 4.61 2.75 15.79
CA SER A 294 3.74 3.39 16.78
C SER A 294 3.59 2.50 18.03
N PRO A 295 3.66 3.08 19.24
CA PRO A 295 3.43 2.37 20.50
C PRO A 295 1.99 1.88 20.67
#